data_AF-A0A2D4HH70-F1
#
_entry.id   AF-A0A2D4HH70-F1
#
_cell.length_a   1.000
_cell.length_b   1.000
_cell.length_c   1.000
_cell.angle_alpha   90.00
_cell.angle_beta   90.00
_cell.angle_gamma   90.00
#
_symmetry.space_group_name_H-M   'P 1'
#
loop_
_entity.id
_entity.type
_entity.pdbx_description
1 polymer ?
#
loop_
_entity_poly.entity_id
_entity_poly.type
_entity_poly.pdbx_seq_one_letter_code
_entity_poly.pdbx_strand_id
1 'polypeptide(L)'
;MPSFDEVLKQAGDFGKFQKKAFFLLCQTGITFSCLFVGIVFLGRDPEQYWCRTPCVSELKKQCEWTLEEEYNITIQASSLTNFSQCKRHDIKCNNTRHNCTYPLAHLTNNNFSGESFTTCQDGWLFKKPHSTIASEYDLVCDNKWIIDITQSILN
;
A
#
# COMPACT_ATOMS: atom_id res chain seq x y z
N MET A 1 -41.46 27.51 33.92
CA MET A 1 -40.16 27.01 33.44
C MET A 1 -39.43 28.20 32.85
N PRO A 2 -38.19 28.50 33.28
CA PRO A 2 -37.42 29.59 32.70
C PRO A 2 -37.19 29.30 31.21
N SER A 3 -37.24 30.35 30.39
CA SER A 3 -36.94 30.22 28.97
C SER A 3 -35.45 29.99 28.75
N PHE A 4 -35.07 29.32 27.66
CA PHE A 4 -33.65 29.00 27.38
C PHE A 4 -32.76 30.25 27.37
N ASP A 5 -33.31 31.38 26.91
CA ASP A 5 -32.62 32.67 26.81
C ASP A 5 -32.35 33.29 28.20
N GLU A 6 -33.27 33.13 29.16
CA GLU A 6 -33.08 33.57 30.54
C GLU A 6 -32.02 32.75 31.27
N VAL A 7 -31.96 31.44 31.00
CA VAL A 7 -30.93 30.55 31.55
C VAL A 7 -29.54 30.93 31.04
N LEU A 8 -29.42 31.27 29.74
CA LEU A 8 -28.16 31.75 29.16
C LEU A 8 -27.73 33.10 29.76
N LYS A 9 -28.68 34.01 29.98
CA LYS A 9 -28.41 35.31 30.62
C LYS A 9 -27.90 35.17 32.05
N GLN A 10 -28.42 34.17 32.79
CA GLN A 10 -28.01 33.89 34.17
C GLN A 10 -26.68 33.11 34.25
N ALA A 11 -26.35 32.31 33.24
CA ALA A 11 -25.07 31.61 33.14
C ALA A 11 -23.88 32.55 32.82
N GLY A 12 -24.16 33.75 32.32
CA GLY A 12 -23.16 34.77 31.98
C GLY A 12 -22.67 34.69 30.52
N ASP A 13 -22.17 35.83 30.02
CA ASP A 13 -21.69 35.96 28.63
C ASP A 13 -20.49 35.07 28.31
N PHE A 14 -20.30 34.79 27.02
CA PHE A 14 -19.18 33.99 26.52
C PHE A 14 -17.83 34.62 26.87
N GLY A 15 -17.24 34.19 27.99
CA GLY A 15 -16.05 34.79 28.59
C GLY A 15 -14.77 34.49 27.80
N LYS A 16 -13.68 35.19 28.11
CA LYS A 16 -12.37 35.01 27.44
C LYS A 16 -11.86 33.55 27.52
N PHE A 17 -12.08 32.88 28.65
CA PHE A 17 -11.71 31.47 28.83
C PHE A 17 -12.54 30.54 27.94
N GLN A 18 -13.87 30.73 27.89
CA GLN A 18 -14.77 29.94 27.04
C GLN A 18 -14.44 30.13 25.55
N LYS A 19 -14.14 31.38 25.12
CA LYS A 19 -13.67 31.66 23.76
C LYS A 19 -12.36 30.93 23.43
N LYS A 20 -11.40 30.90 24.35
CA LYS A 20 -10.12 30.20 24.17
C LYS A 20 -10.32 28.68 24.10
N ALA A 21 -11.13 28.11 25.00
CA ALA A 21 -11.47 26.70 24.99
C ALA A 21 -12.18 26.30 23.70
N PHE A 22 -13.18 27.09 23.28
CA PHE A 22 -13.89 26.87 22.02
C PHE A 22 -12.95 26.92 20.81
N PHE A 23 -12.04 27.89 20.75
CA PHE A 23 -11.06 27.99 19.67
C PHE A 23 -10.14 26.75 19.62
N LEU A 24 -9.68 26.26 20.77
CA LEU A 24 -8.87 25.03 20.85
C LEU A 24 -9.66 23.81 20.37
N LEU A 25 -10.93 23.68 20.76
CA LEU A 25 -11.81 22.61 20.30
C LEU A 25 -12.03 22.68 18.78
N CYS A 26 -12.32 23.87 18.25
CA CYS A 26 -12.45 24.08 16.81
C CYS A 26 -11.17 23.71 16.05
N GLN A 27 -10.00 24.11 16.56
CA GLN A 27 -8.71 23.76 15.96
C GLN A 27 -8.53 22.24 15.88
N THR A 28 -8.88 21.50 16.93
CA THR A 28 -8.81 20.03 16.90
C THR A 28 -9.78 19.45 15.87
N GLY A 29 -11.02 19.94 15.82
CA GLY A 29 -12.03 19.48 14.86
C GLY A 29 -11.61 19.69 13.40
N ILE A 30 -11.04 20.86 13.09
CA ILE A 30 -10.50 21.15 11.74
C ILE A 30 -9.37 20.19 11.41
N THR A 31 -8.44 19.96 12.33
CA THR A 31 -7.28 19.07 12.12
C THR A 31 -7.73 17.64 11.85
N PHE A 32 -8.65 17.10 12.66
CA PHE A 32 -9.20 15.76 12.44
C PHE A 32 -9.93 15.66 11.09
N SER A 33 -10.71 16.67 10.73
CA SER A 33 -11.42 16.71 9.43
C SER A 33 -10.45 16.61 8.25
N CYS A 34 -9.33 17.35 8.30
CA CYS A 34 -8.30 17.27 7.26
C CYS A 34 -7.65 15.88 7.17
N LEU A 35 -7.39 15.24 8.32
CA LEU A 35 -6.82 13.88 8.35
C LEU A 35 -7.78 12.85 7.72
N PHE A 36 -9.07 12.94 8.04
CA PHE A 36 -10.09 12.04 7.48
C PHE A 36 -10.22 12.18 5.97
N VAL A 37 -10.28 13.41 5.47
CA VAL A 37 -10.29 13.68 4.03
C VAL A 37 -9.03 13.12 3.36
N GLY A 38 -7.85 13.28 3.99
CA GLY A 38 -6.60 12.75 3.47
C GLY A 38 -6.61 11.24 3.25
N ILE A 39 -7.16 10.47 4.20
CA ILE A 39 -7.23 9.00 4.11
C ILE A 39 -8.15 8.56 2.95
N VAL A 40 -9.27 9.25 2.72
CA VAL A 40 -10.19 8.92 1.62
C VAL A 40 -9.49 9.03 0.25
N PHE A 41 -8.61 10.01 0.06
CA PHE A 41 -7.89 10.20 -1.20
C PHE A 41 -6.60 9.39 -1.31
N LEU A 42 -5.84 9.28 -0.22
CA LEU A 42 -4.52 8.64 -0.21
C LEU A 42 -4.57 7.14 0.11
N GLY A 43 -5.68 6.64 0.68
CA GLY A 43 -5.88 5.25 1.05
C GLY A 43 -6.49 4.39 -0.07
N ARG A 44 -6.43 4.82 -1.33
CA ARG A 44 -6.93 4.04 -2.46
C ARG A 44 -6.10 2.77 -2.64
N ASP A 45 -6.78 1.64 -2.82
CA ASP A 45 -6.13 0.37 -3.13
C ASP A 45 -5.36 0.45 -4.47
N PRO A 46 -4.12 -0.06 -4.53
CA PRO A 46 -3.36 -0.12 -5.77
C PRO A 46 -3.98 -1.18 -6.71
N GLU A 47 -4.21 -0.80 -7.98
CA GLU A 47 -4.87 -1.67 -8.96
C GLU A 47 -3.93 -2.78 -9.49
N GLN A 48 -2.64 -2.47 -9.66
CA GLN A 48 -1.64 -3.42 -10.18
C GLN A 48 -0.37 -3.38 -9.35
N TYR A 49 -0.08 -4.49 -8.69
CA TYR A 49 1.11 -4.71 -7.88
C TYR A 49 1.60 -6.14 -8.00
N TRP A 50 2.89 -6.36 -7.75
CA TRP A 50 3.53 -7.67 -7.78
C TRP A 50 4.67 -7.74 -6.78
N CYS A 51 5.04 -8.96 -6.40
CA CYS A 51 6.16 -9.16 -5.49
C CYS A 51 7.49 -8.89 -6.20
N ARG A 52 8.37 -8.13 -5.54
CA ARG A 52 9.74 -7.95 -6.04
C ARG A 52 10.46 -9.29 -6.02
N THR A 53 11.13 -9.62 -7.12
CA THR A 53 11.98 -10.80 -7.22
C THR A 53 13.42 -10.35 -7.40
N PRO A 54 14.32 -10.59 -6.43
CA PRO A 54 15.69 -10.07 -6.46
C PRO A 54 16.43 -10.33 -7.77
N CYS A 55 16.22 -11.51 -8.33
CA CYS A 55 16.83 -11.93 -9.59
C CYS A 55 16.34 -11.14 -10.81
N VAL A 56 15.04 -10.86 -10.89
CA VAL A 56 14.48 -10.04 -11.98
C VAL A 56 14.90 -8.57 -11.78
N SER A 57 14.95 -8.10 -10.54
CA SER A 57 15.44 -6.74 -10.23
C SER A 57 16.93 -6.56 -10.53
N GLU A 58 17.76 -7.58 -10.39
CA GLU A 58 19.18 -7.51 -10.75
C GLU A 58 19.35 -7.55 -12.27
N LEU A 59 18.58 -8.40 -12.96
CA LEU A 59 18.55 -8.45 -14.41
C LEU A 59 18.07 -7.14 -15.02
N LYS A 60 17.09 -6.49 -14.39
CA LYS A 60 16.64 -5.15 -14.77
C LYS A 60 17.77 -4.12 -14.75
N LYS A 61 18.62 -4.13 -13.71
CA LYS A 61 19.76 -3.19 -13.65
C LYS A 61 20.77 -3.50 -14.74
N GLN A 62 21.05 -4.78 -14.99
CA GLN A 62 22.04 -5.20 -15.97
C GLN A 62 21.60 -4.94 -17.42
N CYS A 63 20.32 -5.17 -17.72
CA CYS A 63 19.74 -5.02 -19.04
C CYS A 63 19.04 -3.66 -19.26
N GLU A 64 19.12 -2.75 -18.28
CA GLU A 64 18.50 -1.42 -18.28
C GLU A 64 17.00 -1.44 -18.59
N TRP A 65 16.29 -2.42 -18.03
CA TRP A 65 14.86 -2.58 -18.28
C TRP A 65 13.99 -1.54 -17.58
N THR A 66 12.90 -1.21 -18.24
CA THR A 66 11.78 -0.45 -17.68
C THR A 66 11.02 -1.28 -16.63
N LEU A 67 10.24 -0.59 -15.80
CA LEU A 67 9.36 -1.24 -14.82
C LEU A 67 8.33 -2.16 -15.51
N GLU A 68 7.90 -1.82 -16.73
CA GLU A 68 6.94 -2.60 -17.51
C GLU A 68 7.54 -3.90 -18.02
N GLU A 69 8.80 -3.87 -18.46
CA GLU A 69 9.55 -5.07 -18.84
C GLU A 69 9.78 -5.97 -17.62
N GLU A 70 10.17 -5.41 -16.48
CA GLU A 70 10.29 -6.16 -15.21
C GLU A 70 8.98 -6.86 -14.83
N TYR A 71 7.85 -6.14 -14.97
CA TYR A 71 6.52 -6.68 -14.73
C TYR A 71 6.18 -7.84 -15.67
N ASN A 72 6.38 -7.66 -16.98
CA ASN A 72 6.07 -8.69 -17.98
C ASN A 72 6.87 -9.98 -17.74
N ILE A 73 8.16 -9.86 -17.42
CA ILE A 73 8.99 -11.02 -17.07
C ILE A 73 8.52 -11.68 -15.77
N THR A 74 8.19 -10.89 -14.74
CA THR A 74 7.73 -11.42 -13.45
C THR A 74 6.40 -12.17 -13.59
N ILE A 75 5.46 -11.63 -14.36
CA ILE A 75 4.20 -12.32 -14.66
C ILE A 75 4.41 -13.58 -15.47
N GLN A 76 5.23 -13.53 -16.52
CA GLN A 76 5.52 -14.72 -17.32
C GLN A 76 6.16 -15.81 -16.46
N ALA A 77 7.10 -15.46 -15.58
CA ALA A 77 7.72 -16.38 -14.64
C ALA A 77 6.71 -17.01 -13.67
N SER A 78 5.75 -16.22 -13.17
CA SER A 78 4.71 -16.67 -12.25
C SER A 78 3.57 -17.43 -12.96
N SER A 79 3.30 -17.15 -14.24
CA SER A 79 2.33 -17.88 -15.05
C SER A 79 2.72 -19.33 -15.31
N LEU A 80 4.04 -19.62 -15.33
CA LEU A 80 4.56 -20.99 -15.40
C LEU A 80 4.24 -21.82 -14.15
N THR A 81 3.81 -21.19 -13.06
CA THR A 81 3.72 -21.82 -11.73
C THR A 81 2.36 -21.66 -11.06
N ASN A 82 1.34 -21.20 -11.79
CA ASN A 82 0.06 -20.69 -11.29
C ASN A 82 0.21 -19.32 -10.59
N PHE A 83 -0.12 -18.27 -11.33
CA PHE A 83 -0.07 -16.90 -10.85
C PHE A 83 -1.09 -16.68 -9.72
N SER A 84 -0.60 -16.18 -8.58
CA SER A 84 -1.45 -15.55 -7.58
C SER A 84 -0.86 -14.18 -7.24
N GLN A 85 -1.71 -13.14 -7.16
CA GLN A 85 -1.25 -11.77 -6.88
C GLN A 85 -0.54 -11.63 -5.53
N CYS A 86 -0.93 -12.46 -4.55
CA CYS A 86 -0.48 -12.34 -3.17
C CYS A 86 0.54 -13.39 -2.72
N LYS A 87 0.77 -14.45 -3.51
CA LYS A 87 1.78 -15.46 -3.16
C LYS A 87 2.81 -15.53 -4.28
N ARG A 88 4.06 -15.66 -3.86
CA ARG A 88 5.20 -15.85 -4.75
C ARG A 88 5.79 -17.24 -4.54
N HIS A 89 6.24 -17.86 -5.62
CA HIS A 89 7.05 -19.07 -5.54
C HIS A 89 8.49 -18.70 -5.18
N ASP A 90 9.14 -19.56 -4.39
CA ASP A 90 10.58 -19.44 -4.11
C ASP A 90 11.39 -19.78 -5.38
N ILE A 91 11.44 -18.81 -6.30
CA ILE A 91 12.24 -18.92 -7.52
C ILE A 91 13.69 -18.68 -7.14
N LYS A 92 14.46 -19.78 -7.01
CA LYS A 92 15.91 -19.74 -6.84
C LYS A 92 16.56 -19.46 -8.18
N CYS A 93 17.32 -18.37 -8.26
CA CYS A 93 18.02 -18.04 -9.49
C CYS A 93 19.35 -18.78 -9.62
N ASN A 94 19.55 -19.39 -10.79
CA ASN A 94 20.80 -20.02 -11.12
C ASN A 94 21.81 -18.95 -11.57
N ASN A 95 22.99 -18.92 -10.94
CA ASN A 95 24.02 -17.89 -11.07
C ASN A 95 24.76 -17.91 -12.43
N THR A 96 24.35 -18.76 -13.37
CA THR A 96 25.03 -18.94 -14.64
C THR A 96 24.49 -18.01 -15.72
N ARG A 97 25.25 -16.93 -15.97
CA ARG A 97 25.19 -15.99 -17.12
C ARG A 97 23.80 -15.45 -17.46
N HIS A 98 23.44 -14.36 -16.82
CA HIS A 98 22.32 -13.50 -17.20
C HIS A 98 22.39 -13.10 -18.69
N ASN A 99 21.44 -13.58 -19.49
CA ASN A 99 21.27 -13.16 -20.88
C ASN A 99 20.00 -12.31 -21.02
N CYS A 100 20.15 -11.06 -21.45
CA CYS A 100 19.04 -10.14 -21.70
C CYS A 100 18.10 -10.61 -22.82
N THR A 101 18.57 -11.51 -23.70
CA THR A 101 17.77 -12.04 -24.82
C THR A 101 16.80 -13.14 -24.41
N TYR A 102 17.13 -13.94 -23.38
CA TYR A 102 16.30 -15.08 -22.92
C TYR A 102 16.20 -15.12 -21.39
N PRO A 103 15.52 -14.14 -20.78
CA PRO A 103 15.53 -13.96 -19.33
C PRO A 103 14.80 -15.08 -18.56
N LEU A 104 13.79 -15.70 -19.18
CA LEU A 104 13.00 -16.79 -18.59
C LEU A 104 13.75 -18.13 -18.53
N ALA A 105 14.77 -18.33 -19.38
CA ALA A 105 15.56 -19.57 -19.40
C ALA A 105 16.38 -19.77 -18.11
N HIS A 106 16.65 -18.68 -17.38
CA HIS A 106 17.36 -18.71 -16.10
C HIS A 106 16.44 -18.84 -14.89
N LEU A 107 15.14 -18.59 -15.09
CA LEU A 107 14.10 -18.73 -14.07
C LEU A 107 13.56 -20.17 -14.02
N THR A 108 14.04 -21.06 -14.89
CA THR A 108 13.57 -22.45 -15.02
C THR A 108 14.26 -23.41 -14.04
N ASN A 109 13.47 -23.84 -13.06
CA ASN A 109 13.39 -25.14 -12.39
C ASN A 109 14.58 -26.07 -12.34
N ASN A 110 15.14 -26.20 -11.14
CA ASN A 110 15.70 -27.47 -10.70
C ASN A 110 15.02 -28.07 -9.46
N ASN A 111 13.83 -27.61 -9.03
CA ASN A 111 12.98 -28.39 -8.11
C ASN A 111 11.51 -27.94 -8.17
N PHE A 112 10.81 -28.44 -9.21
CA PHE A 112 9.36 -28.74 -9.25
C PHE A 112 8.64 -29.17 -7.98
N SER A 113 9.40 -29.78 -7.07
CA SER A 113 8.96 -30.88 -6.20
C SER A 113 8.85 -30.48 -4.72
N GLY A 114 8.83 -29.18 -4.44
CA GLY A 114 8.63 -28.65 -3.09
C GLY A 114 7.85 -27.34 -3.16
N GLU A 115 6.53 -27.46 -3.22
CA GLU A 115 5.56 -26.36 -3.20
C GLU A 115 5.65 -25.54 -1.89
N SER A 116 6.61 -24.64 -1.79
CA SER A 116 6.58 -23.60 -0.75
C SER A 116 6.18 -22.28 -1.39
N PHE A 117 4.88 -22.01 -1.42
CA PHE A 117 4.39 -20.64 -1.58
C PHE A 117 4.85 -19.83 -0.38
N THR A 118 5.55 -18.72 -0.63
CA THR A 118 5.92 -17.77 0.42
C THR A 118 5.17 -16.47 0.24
N THR A 119 4.94 -15.78 1.37
CA THR A 119 4.58 -14.36 1.36
C THR A 119 5.74 -13.56 0.76
N CYS A 120 5.43 -12.38 0.21
CA CYS A 120 6.44 -11.53 -0.38
C CYS A 120 7.37 -10.97 0.71
N GLN A 121 8.64 -11.38 0.70
CA GLN A 121 9.64 -10.95 1.69
C GLN A 121 10.54 -9.81 1.18
N ASP A 122 10.72 -9.71 -0.15
CA ASP A 122 11.65 -8.77 -0.78
C ASP A 122 11.01 -7.41 -1.12
N GLY A 123 9.82 -7.13 -0.59
CA GLY A 123 9.04 -5.91 -0.84
C GLY A 123 8.18 -5.95 -2.10
N TRP A 124 7.33 -4.94 -2.28
CA TRP A 124 6.36 -4.88 -3.37
C TRP A 124 6.74 -3.87 -4.46
N LEU A 125 6.28 -4.15 -5.67
CA LEU A 125 6.38 -3.25 -6.81
C LEU A 125 4.97 -2.90 -7.29
N PHE A 126 4.76 -1.64 -7.63
CA PHE A 126 3.45 -1.09 -7.99
C PHE A 126 3.54 -0.43 -9.36
N LYS A 127 2.56 -0.71 -10.24
CA LYS A 127 2.42 0.01 -11.51
C LYS A 127 1.87 1.41 -11.21
N LYS A 128 2.67 2.44 -11.43
CA LYS A 128 2.29 3.83 -11.13
C LYS A 128 1.18 4.32 -12.04
N PRO A 129 0.30 5.18 -11.50
CA PRO A 129 0.45 6.61 -11.81
C PRO A 129 0.81 7.52 -10.61
N HIS A 130 0.40 7.22 -9.37
CA HIS A 130 0.67 8.04 -8.17
C HIS A 130 0.95 7.17 -6.94
N SER A 131 1.73 7.67 -5.96
CA SER A 131 1.92 6.98 -4.68
C SER A 131 0.70 7.18 -3.78
N THR A 132 0.25 6.08 -3.19
CA THR A 132 -0.80 6.01 -2.16
C THR A 132 -0.19 5.51 -0.86
N ILE A 133 -0.87 5.73 0.27
CA ILE A 133 -0.49 5.16 1.57
C ILE A 133 -0.34 3.64 1.45
N ALA A 134 -1.22 2.99 0.68
CA ALA A 134 -1.16 1.55 0.47
C ALA A 134 0.13 1.11 -0.27
N SER A 135 0.57 1.87 -1.27
CA SER A 135 1.81 1.56 -2.01
C SER A 135 3.10 1.98 -1.29
N GLU A 136 3.04 2.99 -0.41
CA GLU A 136 4.23 3.45 0.33
C GLU A 136 4.54 2.57 1.54
N TYR A 137 3.50 2.00 2.16
CA TYR A 137 3.62 1.15 3.36
C TYR A 137 3.36 -0.33 3.07
N ASP A 138 3.33 -0.75 1.80
CA ASP A 138 3.12 -2.14 1.39
C ASP A 138 1.87 -2.79 2.03
N LEU A 139 0.76 -2.03 2.06
CA LEU A 139 -0.51 -2.44 2.67
C LEU A 139 -1.38 -3.24 1.70
N VAL A 140 -0.80 -4.30 1.12
CA VAL A 140 -1.48 -5.23 0.21
C VAL A 140 -1.56 -6.63 0.81
N CYS A 141 -2.42 -7.47 0.26
CA CYS A 141 -2.57 -8.87 0.67
C CYS A 141 -2.79 -9.02 2.19
N ASP A 142 -1.85 -9.62 2.92
CA ASP A 142 -1.96 -9.86 4.36
C ASP A 142 -2.04 -8.56 5.19
N ASN A 143 -1.60 -7.42 4.64
CA ASN A 143 -1.66 -6.12 5.30
C ASN A 143 -2.84 -5.24 4.83
N LYS A 144 -3.64 -5.71 3.86
CA LYS A 144 -4.75 -4.94 3.29
C LYS A 144 -5.80 -4.54 4.34
N TRP A 145 -6.02 -5.40 5.32
CA TRP A 145 -7.02 -5.18 6.39
C TRP A 145 -6.81 -3.85 7.14
N ILE A 146 -5.59 -3.31 7.19
CA ILE A 146 -5.29 -2.04 7.86
C ILE A 146 -6.00 -0.88 7.16
N ILE A 147 -5.97 -0.85 5.83
CA ILE A 147 -6.70 0.14 5.03
C ILE A 147 -8.21 -0.09 5.17
N ASP A 148 -8.66 -1.35 5.07
CA ASP A 148 -10.07 -1.70 5.12
C ASP A 148 -10.71 -1.31 6.47
N ILE A 149 -10.04 -1.56 7.60
CA ILE A 149 -10.52 -1.12 8.93
C ILE A 149 -10.48 0.40 9.04
N THR A 150 -9.43 1.05 8.56
CA THR A 150 -9.35 2.51 8.60
C THR A 150 -10.51 3.13 7.83
N GLN A 151 -10.80 2.67 6.61
CA GLN A 151 -11.95 3.14 5.84
C GLN A 151 -13.28 2.84 6.54
N SER A 152 -13.42 1.67 7.18
CA SER A 152 -14.64 1.29 7.92
C SER A 152 -14.90 2.16 9.16
N ILE A 153 -13.86 2.69 9.82
CA ILE A 153 -14.02 3.61 10.95
C ILE A 153 -14.45 5.01 10.49
N LEU A 154 -14.09 5.37 9.26
CA LEU A 154 -14.32 6.70 8.69
C LEU A 154 -15.64 6.85 7.94
N ASN A 155 -16.30 5.73 7.62
CA ASN A 155 -17.53 5.67 6.83
C ASN A 155 -18.72 5.28 7.69
#